data_AF-A0A352ICQ1-F1
#
_entry.id   AF-A0A352ICQ1-F1
#
_cell.length_a   1.000
_cell.length_b   1.000
_cell.length_c   1.000
_cell.angle_alpha   90.00
_cell.angle_beta   90.00
_cell.angle_gamma   90.00
#
_symmetry.space_group_name_H-M   'P 1'
#
loop_
_entity.id
_entity.type
_entity.pdbx_description
1 polymer ?
#
loop_
_entity_poly.entity_id
_entity_poly.type
_entity_poly.pdbx_seq_one_letter_code
_entity_poly.pdbx_strand_id
1 'polypeptide(L)' 'MEMDYSLNEWWASLTVVEKERIATKVAGRKVLYPECTALWNSLGEDRQRKIHDHCVGAHGLVMREWTVDETFSC' A
#
# COMPACT_ATOMS: atom_id res chain seq x y z
N MET A 1 -0.07 11.06 24.85
CA MET A 1 0.66 10.39 23.75
C MET A 1 -0.42 9.95 22.79
N GLU A 2 -0.69 10.77 21.79
CA GLU A 2 -1.59 10.34 20.71
C GLU A 2 -0.96 9.10 20.06
N MET A 3 -1.77 8.07 19.92
CA MET A 3 -1.35 6.76 19.47
C MET A 3 -1.08 6.89 17.97
N ASP A 4 0.15 7.24 17.63
CA ASP A 4 0.69 7.31 16.27
C ASP A 4 0.66 5.89 15.71
N TYR A 5 -0.50 5.46 15.18
CA TYR A 5 -0.66 4.21 14.46
C TYR A 5 0.23 4.35 13.23
N SER A 6 1.49 3.91 13.33
CA SER A 6 2.51 4.52 12.48
C SER A 6 2.28 4.03 11.06
N LEU A 7 2.35 4.93 10.08
CA LEU A 7 2.26 4.59 8.66
C LEU A 7 3.22 3.44 8.27
N ASN A 8 4.29 3.25 9.05
CA ASN A 8 5.21 2.14 8.95
C ASN A 8 4.63 0.80 9.44
N GLU A 9 3.82 0.78 10.50
CA GLU A 9 3.10 -0.43 10.94
C GLU A 9 2.05 -0.84 9.91
N TRP A 10 1.31 0.12 9.37
CA TRP A 10 0.40 -0.14 8.25
C TRP A 10 1.15 -0.72 7.06
N TRP A 11 2.22 -0.05 6.61
CA TRP A 11 3.03 -0.54 5.50
C TRP A 11 3.60 -1.92 5.79
N ALA A 12 4.10 -2.17 7.00
CA ALA A 12 4.63 -3.46 7.41
C ALA A 12 3.57 -4.57 7.35
N SER A 13 2.31 -4.27 7.69
CA SER A 13 1.19 -5.21 7.69
C SER A 13 0.77 -5.68 6.29
N LEU A 14 1.10 -4.92 5.24
CA LEU A 14 0.77 -5.27 3.86
C LEU A 14 1.60 -6.46 3.36
N THR A 15 0.99 -7.30 2.55
CA THR A 15 1.69 -8.33 1.78
C THR A 15 2.65 -7.70 0.78
N VAL A 16 3.62 -8.48 0.29
CA VAL A 16 4.55 -8.02 -0.76
C VAL A 16 3.81 -7.55 -2.01
N VAL A 17 2.80 -8.29 -2.45
CA VAL A 17 2.02 -7.96 -3.65
C VAL A 17 1.27 -6.63 -3.50
N GLU A 18 0.73 -6.35 -2.31
CA GLU A 18 0.07 -5.06 -2.03
C GLU A 18 1.07 -3.91 -2.04
N LYS A 19 2.25 -4.08 -1.41
CA LYS A 19 3.34 -3.10 -1.43
C LYS A 19 3.77 -2.78 -2.87
N GLU A 20 3.98 -3.80 -3.69
CA GLU A 20 4.36 -3.65 -5.10
C GLU A 20 3.27 -2.95 -5.92
N ARG A 21 1.99 -3.28 -5.72
CA ARG A 21 0.86 -2.61 -6.39
C ARG A 21 0.80 -1.13 -6.05
N ILE A 22 0.90 -0.78 -4.77
CA ILE A 22 0.86 0.61 -4.31
C ILE A 22 2.07 1.36 -4.88
N ALA A 23 3.29 0.82 -4.70
CA ALA A 23 4.51 1.45 -5.20
C ALA A 23 4.50 1.61 -6.73
N THR A 24 3.99 0.63 -7.47
CA THR A 24 3.85 0.70 -8.93
C THR A 24 2.94 1.84 -9.35
N LYS A 25 1.79 2.02 -8.68
CA LYS A 25 0.88 3.15 -8.93
C LYS A 25 1.52 4.49 -8.58
N VAL A 26 2.22 4.57 -7.45
CA VAL A 26 2.90 5.80 -7.01
C VAL A 26 4.03 6.20 -7.96
N ALA A 27 4.77 5.23 -8.51
CA ALA A 27 5.91 5.46 -9.38
C ALA A 27 5.53 5.64 -10.87
N GLY A 28 4.32 5.24 -11.27
CA GLY A 28 3.92 5.20 -12.68
C GLY A 28 4.69 4.16 -13.51
N ARG A 29 5.38 3.22 -12.86
CA ARG A 29 6.14 2.12 -13.49
C ARG A 29 6.11 0.90 -12.58
N LYS A 30 6.39 -0.28 -13.11
CA LYS A 30 6.53 -1.50 -12.30
C LYS A 30 7.65 -1.32 -11.26
N VAL A 31 7.31 -1.55 -9.99
CA VAL A 31 8.22 -1.52 -8.85
C VAL A 31 8.00 -2.81 -8.06
N LEU A 32 9.09 -3.53 -7.78
CA LEU A 32 9.07 -4.82 -7.10
C LEU A 32 9.73 -4.73 -5.73
N TYR A 33 9.52 -5.73 -4.88
CA TYR A 33 10.29 -5.85 -3.64
C TYR A 33 11.77 -6.15 -3.93
N PRO A 34 12.74 -5.54 -3.22
CA PRO A 34 12.59 -4.63 -2.07
C PRO A 34 12.45 -3.14 -2.44
N GLU A 35 12.55 -2.79 -3.72
CA GLU A 35 12.50 -1.41 -4.22
C GLU A 35 11.21 -0.68 -3.80
N CYS A 36 10.07 -1.39 -3.74
CA CYS A 36 8.80 -0.82 -3.30
C CYS A 36 8.86 -0.22 -1.89
N THR A 37 9.60 -0.86 -0.98
CA THR A 37 9.76 -0.39 0.41
C THR A 37 10.75 0.77 0.48
N ALA A 38 11.81 0.74 -0.32
CA ALA A 38 12.73 1.88 -0.43
C ALA A 38 12.00 3.13 -0.97
N LEU A 39 11.15 2.95 -1.98
CA LEU A 39 10.30 4.00 -2.52
C LEU A 39 9.35 4.55 -1.45
N TRP A 40 8.63 3.68 -0.73
CA TRP A 40 7.76 4.11 0.38
C TRP A 40 8.50 4.95 1.42
N ASN A 41 9.67 4.47 1.88
CA ASN A 41 10.48 5.17 2.89
C ASN A 41 11.05 6.50 2.40
N SER A 42 11.16 6.71 1.09
CA SER A 42 11.60 7.98 0.51
C SER A 42 10.48 9.03 0.40
N LEU A 43 9.23 8.64 0.57
CA LEU A 43 8.09 9.56 0.53
C LEU A 43 8.03 10.34 1.84
N GLY A 44 7.73 11.64 1.74
CA GLY A 44 7.40 12.43 2.92
C GLY A 44 6.10 11.93 3.58
N GLU A 45 6.00 12.11 4.88
CA GLU A 45 4.90 11.59 5.72
C GLU A 45 3.52 12.03 5.22
N ASP A 46 3.37 13.29 4.78
CA ASP A 46 2.11 13.80 4.22
C ASP A 46 1.66 13.03 2.97
N ARG A 47 2.62 12.60 2.14
CA ARG A 47 2.33 11.81 0.94
C ARG A 47 2.00 10.37 1.32
N GLN A 48 2.72 9.80 2.28
CA GLN A 48 2.41 8.48 2.84
C GLN A 48 1.00 8.44 3.42
N ARG A 49 0.60 9.46 4.19
CA ARG A 49 -0.73 9.59 4.78
C ARG A 49 -1.84 9.70 3.73
N LYS A 50 -1.65 10.51 2.68
CA LYS A 50 -2.60 10.58 1.56
C LYS A 50 -2.76 9.23 0.85
N ILE A 51 -1.68 8.48 0.67
CA ILE A 51 -1.72 7.15 0.05
C ILE A 51 -2.44 6.16 0.98
N HIS A 52 -2.08 6.15 2.27
CA HIS A 52 -2.76 5.36 3.29
C HIS A 52 -4.27 5.64 3.29
N ASP A 53 -4.68 6.90 3.41
CA ASP A 53 -6.09 7.30 3.49
C ASP A 53 -6.84 6.96 2.21
N HIS A 54 -6.21 7.10 1.05
CA HIS A 54 -6.77 6.64 -0.21
C HIS A 54 -6.94 5.11 -0.24
N CYS A 55 -5.92 4.36 0.16
CA CYS A 55 -5.96 2.89 0.17
C CYS A 55 -6.97 2.34 1.20
N VAL A 56 -7.07 2.95 2.37
CA VAL A 56 -8.01 2.53 3.43
C VAL A 56 -9.44 3.02 3.13
N GLY A 57 -9.60 4.27 2.71
CA GLY A 57 -10.89 4.90 2.48
C GLY A 57 -11.55 4.59 1.13
N ALA A 58 -10.78 4.48 0.04
CA ALA A 58 -11.33 4.24 -1.31
C ALA A 58 -11.42 2.77 -1.68
N HIS A 59 -10.63 1.90 -1.05
CA HIS A 59 -10.58 0.47 -1.37
C HIS A 59 -11.06 -0.44 -0.26
N GLY A 60 -11.53 0.10 0.88
CA GLY A 60 -12.02 -0.72 1.97
C GLY A 60 -11.01 -1.78 2.39
N LEU A 61 -9.74 -1.39 2.56
CA LEU A 61 -8.71 -2.27 3.15
C LEU A 61 -8.94 -2.45 4.66
N VAL A 62 -10.18 -2.80 5.03
CA VAL A 62 -10.45 -3.79 6.06
C VAL A 62 -10.41 -5.13 5.31
N MET A 63 -9.25 -5.79 5.34
CA MET A 63 -9.06 -7.12 4.77
C MET A 63 -10.20 -8.10 5.14
N ARG A 64 -10.80 -8.79 4.15
CA ARG A 64 -11.06 -10.25 4.20
C ARG A 64 -11.76 -10.91 3.01
N GLU A 65 -12.28 -10.20 2.01
CA GLU A 65 -13.13 -10.83 0.98
C GLU A 65 -12.63 -10.81 -0.47
N TRP A 66 -11.39 -10.42 -0.74
CA TRP A 66 -10.76 -10.80 -2.03
C TRP A 66 -10.06 -12.14 -1.86
N THR A 67 -10.86 -13.15 -1.51
CA THR A 67 -10.54 -14.52 -1.86
C THR A 67 -10.25 -14.57 -3.35
N VAL A 68 -9.16 -15.26 -3.67
CA VAL A 68 -8.81 -15.77 -4.98
C VAL A 68 -10.05 -16.37 -5.65
N ASP A 69 -10.74 -15.60 -6.48
CA ASP A 69 -11.58 -16.04 -7.60
C ASP A 69 -12.33 -14.83 -8.14
N GLU A 70 -11.72 -14.11 -9.07
CA GLU A 70 -12.47 -13.52 -10.17
C GLU A 70 -11.51 -13.28 -11.34
N THR A 71 -11.65 -14.19 -12.31
CA THR A 71 -11.19 -14.12 -13.69
C THR A 71 -11.15 -12.69 -14.23
N PHE A 72 -9.95 -12.11 -14.27
CA PHE A 72 -9.65 -11.04 -15.21
C PHE A 72 -9.22 -11.69 -16.53
N SER A 73 -10.18 -11.83 -17.43
CA SER A 73 -9.91 -12.01 -18.86
C SER A 73 -9.43 -10.66 -19.41
N CYS A 74 -8.19 -10.61 -19.89
CA CYS A 74 -7.78 -9.65 -20.92
C CYS A 74 -8.09 -10.23 -22.30
#